data_AF-A0A7C5JV38-F1
#
_entry.id   AF-A0A7C5JV38-F1
#
_cell.length_a   1.000
_cell.length_b   1.000
_cell.length_c   1.000
_cell.angle_alpha   90.00
_cell.angle_beta   90.00
_cell.angle_gamma   90.00
#
_symmetry.space_group_name_H-M   'P 1'
#
loop_
_entity.id
_entity.type
_entity.pdbx_description
1 polymer ?
#
loop_
_entity_poly.entity_id
_entity_poly.type
_entity_poly.pdbx_seq_one_letter_code
_entity_poly.pdbx_strand_id
1 'polypeptide(L)'
;MGERTDLRRTIRLGLIGGTITLSIASIGIATLFSERPLVAKVITMGQILIYAPAFLIAYMLVRDLSREKIADSLVIGLLSGLVGGLPMVILIVLASTFNLRQFLPNVSPALIETLTFGRGASLGSVLFVLSNGLVGLVTAGLQLIPPSDPAPTQNGLNCTLTLG
;
A
#
# COMPACT_ATOMS: atom_id res chain seq x y z
N MET A 1 -13.88 -7.14 -25.21
CA MET A 1 -13.19 -8.32 -24.62
C MET A 1 -12.20 -7.95 -23.49
N GLY A 2 -12.35 -6.81 -22.79
CA GLY A 2 -11.29 -6.27 -21.89
C GLY A 2 -11.44 -6.50 -20.36
N GLU A 3 -12.64 -6.68 -19.81
CA GLU A 3 -12.84 -6.61 -18.34
C GLU A 3 -12.19 -7.76 -17.53
N ARG A 4 -12.12 -8.98 -18.08
CA ARG A 4 -11.59 -10.14 -17.32
C ARG A 4 -10.07 -10.10 -17.17
N THR A 5 -9.36 -9.56 -18.15
CA THR A 5 -7.91 -9.42 -18.10
C THR A 5 -7.48 -8.36 -17.09
N ASP A 6 -8.22 -7.25 -17.01
CA ASP A 6 -7.93 -6.17 -16.05
C ASP A 6 -8.18 -6.60 -14.61
N LEU A 7 -9.26 -7.34 -14.32
CA LEU A 7 -9.52 -7.86 -12.97
C LEU A 7 -8.46 -8.87 -12.51
N ARG A 8 -8.07 -9.83 -13.36
CA ARG A 8 -7.05 -10.82 -12.99
C ARG A 8 -5.69 -10.17 -12.79
N ARG A 9 -5.36 -9.16 -13.60
CA ARG A 9 -4.16 -8.34 -13.45
C ARG A 9 -4.18 -7.53 -12.16
N THR A 10 -5.32 -6.92 -11.84
CA THR A 10 -5.56 -6.16 -10.61
C THR A 10 -5.34 -7.00 -9.37
N ILE A 11 -5.94 -8.19 -9.33
CA ILE A 11 -5.79 -9.11 -8.21
C ILE A 11 -4.32 -9.56 -8.08
N ARG A 12 -3.68 -9.93 -9.19
CA ARG A 12 -2.30 -10.42 -9.18
C ARG A 12 -1.33 -9.35 -8.70
N LEU A 13 -1.44 -8.12 -9.21
CA LEU A 13 -0.57 -7.03 -8.84
C LEU A 13 -0.84 -6.54 -7.42
N GLY A 14 -2.12 -6.40 -7.01
CA GLY A 14 -2.48 -6.10 -5.63
C GLY A 14 -1.87 -7.12 -4.66
N LEU A 15 -1.98 -8.42 -4.96
CA LEU A 15 -1.38 -9.47 -4.14
C LEU A 15 0.14 -9.36 -4.06
N ILE A 16 0.82 -9.03 -5.16
CA ILE A 16 2.28 -8.80 -5.18
C ILE A 16 2.65 -7.60 -4.29
N GLY A 17 1.90 -6.50 -4.37
CA GLY A 17 2.14 -5.34 -3.49
C GLY A 17 1.95 -5.66 -2.01
N GLY A 18 0.91 -6.44 -1.70
CA GLY A 18 0.66 -6.92 -0.35
C GLY A 18 1.74 -7.88 0.17
N THR A 19 2.26 -8.79 -0.66
CA THR A 19 3.35 -9.70 -0.25
C THR A 19 4.70 -9.00 -0.10
N ILE A 20 4.98 -7.96 -0.89
CA ILE A 20 6.15 -7.10 -0.69
C ILE A 20 6.04 -6.37 0.64
N THR A 21 4.87 -5.79 0.92
CA THR A 21 4.58 -5.11 2.19
C THR A 21 4.74 -6.06 3.37
N LEU A 22 4.21 -7.28 3.25
CA LEU A 22 4.34 -8.35 4.22
C LEU A 22 5.82 -8.70 4.50
N SER A 23 6.63 -8.79 3.44
CA SER A 23 8.07 -9.05 3.54
C SER A 23 8.78 -7.93 4.30
N ILE A 24 8.53 -6.66 3.95
CA ILE A 24 9.13 -5.48 4.60
C ILE A 24 8.77 -5.44 6.09
N ALA A 25 7.50 -5.71 6.40
CA ALA A 25 7.02 -5.76 7.77
C ALA A 25 7.64 -6.93 8.56
N SER A 26 7.81 -8.08 7.93
CA SER A 26 8.46 -9.26 8.51
C SER A 26 9.95 -9.02 8.81
N ILE A 27 10.64 -8.21 8.01
CA ILE A 27 12.04 -7.83 8.26
C ILE A 27 12.14 -6.89 9.47
N GLY A 28 11.08 -6.16 9.83
CA GLY A 28 11.07 -5.25 10.97
C GLY A 28 11.63 -3.84 10.67
N ILE A 29 11.85 -3.51 9.40
CA ILE A 29 12.30 -2.15 9.01
C ILE A 29 11.26 -1.12 9.46
N ALA A 30 9.97 -1.41 9.24
CA ALA A 30 8.90 -0.51 9.64
C ALA A 30 8.83 -0.28 11.17
N THR A 31 9.20 -1.27 11.98
CA THR A 31 9.23 -1.12 13.44
C THR A 31 10.38 -0.23 13.91
N LEU A 32 11.56 -0.33 13.29
CA LEU A 32 12.71 0.54 13.61
C LEU A 32 12.40 2.02 13.34
N PHE A 33 11.59 2.29 12.32
CA PHE A 33 11.16 3.65 11.99
C PHE A 33 9.89 4.10 12.72
N SER A 34 9.19 3.20 13.43
CA SER A 34 7.98 3.55 14.20
C SER A 34 8.29 4.30 15.50
N GLU A 35 9.54 4.25 15.98
CA GLU A 35 9.99 4.99 17.17
C GLU A 35 10.14 6.50 16.93
N ARG A 36 10.11 6.95 15.66
CA ARG A 36 10.26 8.35 15.28
C ARG A 36 8.90 8.92 14.81
N PRO A 37 8.16 9.65 15.65
CA PRO A 37 6.91 10.29 15.24
C PRO A 37 7.19 11.43 14.24
N LEU A 38 6.46 11.45 13.12
CA LEU A 38 6.58 12.48 12.08
C LEU A 38 5.53 13.59 12.20
N VAL A 39 4.27 13.21 12.41
CA VAL A 39 3.13 14.15 12.49
C VAL A 39 2.28 13.80 13.70
N ALA A 40 2.36 14.66 14.73
CA ALA A 40 1.43 14.72 15.86
C ALA A 40 1.07 13.37 16.52
N LYS A 41 2.00 12.40 16.61
CA LYS A 41 1.76 11.05 17.19
C LYS A 41 0.68 10.19 16.48
N VAL A 42 0.10 10.64 15.36
CA VAL A 42 -0.96 9.89 14.65
C VAL A 42 -0.40 9.11 13.45
N ILE A 43 0.61 9.64 12.76
CA ILE A 43 1.27 8.98 11.62
C ILE A 43 2.77 8.83 11.88
N THR A 44 3.27 7.58 11.83
CA THR A 44 4.68 7.23 12.01
C THR A 44 5.38 7.02 10.65
N MET A 45 6.71 7.20 10.60
CA MET A 45 7.52 6.84 9.40
C MET A 45 7.27 5.38 9.01
N GLY A 46 7.12 4.49 10.00
CA GLY A 46 6.83 3.07 9.77
C GLY A 46 5.54 2.82 9.01
N GLN A 47 4.47 3.57 9.31
CA GLN A 47 3.21 3.44 8.55
C GLN A 47 3.39 3.83 7.09
N ILE A 48 4.07 4.95 6.81
CA ILE A 48 4.33 5.38 5.43
C ILE A 48 5.10 4.29 4.66
N LEU A 49 6.12 3.70 5.30
CA LEU A 49 6.91 2.63 4.69
C LEU A 49 6.10 1.35 4.41
N ILE A 50 5.11 1.04 5.26
CA ILE A 50 4.19 -0.09 5.07
C ILE A 50 3.20 0.20 3.94
N TYR A 51 2.68 1.42 3.83
CA TYR A 51 1.71 1.75 2.77
C TYR A 51 2.37 2.06 1.42
N ALA A 52 3.66 2.39 1.38
CA ALA A 52 4.37 2.77 0.16
C ALA A 52 4.33 1.70 -0.97
N PRO A 53 4.54 0.40 -0.73
CA PRO A 53 4.50 -0.61 -1.79
C PRO A 53 3.08 -0.80 -2.33
N ALA A 54 2.07 -0.78 -1.46
CA ALA A 54 0.67 -0.85 -1.85
C ALA A 54 0.28 0.36 -2.72
N PHE A 55 0.71 1.56 -2.33
CA PHE A 55 0.52 2.78 -3.11
C PHE A 55 1.21 2.71 -4.47
N LEU A 56 2.48 2.29 -4.51
CA LEU A 56 3.26 2.20 -5.74
C LEU A 56 2.57 1.24 -6.74
N ILE A 57 2.16 0.06 -6.28
CA ILE A 57 1.49 -0.94 -7.11
C ILE A 57 0.12 -0.44 -7.60
N ALA A 58 -0.69 0.17 -6.73
CA ALA A 58 -1.95 0.78 -7.13
C ALA A 58 -1.72 1.85 -8.19
N TYR A 59 -0.69 2.69 -8.04
CA TYR A 59 -0.31 3.70 -9.03
C TYR A 59 0.11 3.07 -10.36
N MET A 60 0.92 1.99 -10.31
CA MET A 60 1.33 1.26 -11.50
C MET A 60 0.16 0.63 -12.25
N LEU A 61 -0.88 0.25 -11.53
CA LEU A 61 -2.03 -0.44 -12.08
C LEU A 61 -2.99 0.52 -12.77
N VAL A 62 -3.27 1.66 -12.12
CA VAL A 62 -4.19 2.67 -12.62
C VAL A 62 -3.58 3.36 -13.85
N ARG A 63 -2.24 3.50 -13.93
CA ARG A 63 -1.59 4.27 -15.04
C ARG A 63 -1.69 3.60 -16.40
N ASP A 64 -1.89 2.29 -16.40
CA ASP A 64 -2.03 1.51 -17.62
C ASP A 64 -3.48 1.52 -18.13
N LEU A 65 -4.42 2.11 -17.38
CA LEU A 65 -5.83 2.22 -17.78
C LEU A 65 -6.07 3.48 -18.61
N SER A 66 -6.88 3.34 -19.67
CA SER A 66 -7.28 4.48 -20.49
C SER A 66 -8.11 5.50 -19.71
N ARG A 67 -7.72 6.77 -19.80
CA ARG A 67 -8.30 7.93 -19.10
C ARG A 67 -9.79 8.17 -19.41
N GLU A 68 -10.30 7.61 -20.51
CA GLU A 68 -11.70 7.77 -20.94
C GLU A 68 -12.71 7.09 -20.01
N LYS A 69 -12.27 6.12 -19.19
CA LYS A 69 -13.17 5.40 -18.27
C LYS A 69 -12.85 5.69 -16.80
N ILE A 70 -13.16 6.91 -16.41
CA ILE A 70 -13.01 7.43 -15.03
C ILE A 70 -13.61 6.49 -13.98
N ALA A 71 -14.82 5.97 -14.24
CA ALA A 71 -15.51 5.07 -13.32
C ALA A 71 -14.78 3.72 -13.16
N ASP A 72 -14.31 3.12 -14.27
CA ASP A 72 -13.55 1.87 -14.23
C ASP A 72 -12.21 2.05 -13.51
N SER A 73 -11.53 3.18 -13.72
CA SER A 73 -10.27 3.52 -13.05
C SER A 73 -10.42 3.62 -11.53
N LEU A 74 -11.52 4.23 -11.06
CA LEU A 74 -11.81 4.35 -9.63
C LEU A 74 -12.14 2.99 -8.99
N VAL A 75 -12.93 2.16 -9.68
CA VAL A 75 -13.28 0.81 -9.23
C VAL A 75 -12.05 -0.09 -9.18
N ILE A 76 -11.19 -0.04 -10.20
CA ILE A 76 -9.95 -0.83 -10.26
C ILE A 76 -8.95 -0.38 -9.19
N GLY A 77 -8.81 0.93 -8.95
CA GLY A 77 -7.97 1.47 -7.88
C GLY A 77 -8.43 1.01 -6.49
N LEU A 78 -9.74 1.07 -6.24
CA LEU A 78 -10.32 0.60 -4.98
C LEU A 78 -10.13 -0.91 -4.78
N LEU A 79 -10.39 -1.71 -5.82
CA LEU A 79 -10.18 -3.17 -5.80
C LEU A 79 -8.71 -3.53 -5.57
N SER A 80 -7.79 -2.82 -6.22
CA SER A 80 -6.35 -3.03 -6.05
C SER A 80 -5.91 -2.76 -4.61
N GLY A 81 -6.37 -1.65 -4.02
CA GLY A 81 -6.10 -1.31 -2.62
C GLY A 81 -6.65 -2.37 -1.66
N LEU A 82 -7.91 -2.78 -1.83
CA LEU A 82 -8.52 -3.82 -1.01
C LEU A 82 -7.75 -5.15 -1.07
N VAL A 83 -7.42 -5.60 -2.29
CA VAL A 83 -6.69 -6.86 -2.50
C VAL A 83 -5.24 -6.77 -2.03
N GLY A 84 -4.62 -5.59 -2.12
CA GLY A 84 -3.28 -5.34 -1.60
C GLY A 84 -3.19 -5.38 -0.07
N GLY A 85 -4.27 -5.03 0.63
CA GLY A 85 -4.36 -5.14 2.09
C GLY A 85 -4.53 -6.58 2.60
N LEU A 86 -4.98 -7.52 1.76
CA LEU A 86 -5.34 -8.89 2.16
C LEU A 86 -4.19 -9.66 2.81
N PRO A 87 -2.96 -9.69 2.26
CA PRO A 87 -1.83 -10.38 2.88
C PRO A 87 -1.50 -9.85 4.28
N MET A 88 -1.75 -8.58 4.51
CA MET A 88 -1.49 -7.94 5.80
C MET A 88 -2.57 -8.26 6.84
N VAL A 89 -3.83 -8.35 6.42
CA VAL A 89 -4.92 -8.85 7.26
C VAL A 89 -4.66 -10.28 7.71
N ILE A 90 -4.18 -11.14 6.80
CA ILE A 90 -3.80 -12.52 7.13
C ILE A 90 -2.74 -12.52 8.24
N LEU A 91 -1.73 -11.64 8.16
CA LEU A 91 -0.73 -11.50 9.22
C LEU A 91 -1.36 -11.06 10.55
N ILE A 92 -2.27 -10.07 10.55
CA ILE A 92 -2.93 -9.59 11.78
C ILE A 92 -3.75 -10.71 12.44
N VAL A 93 -4.52 -11.46 11.65
CA VAL A 93 -5.34 -12.57 12.15
C VAL A 93 -4.45 -13.69 12.71
N LEU A 94 -3.37 -14.04 12.00
CA LEU A 94 -2.42 -15.06 12.46
C LEU A 94 -1.70 -14.60 13.74
N ALA A 95 -1.40 -13.30 13.86
CA ALA A 95 -0.82 -12.68 15.06
C ALA A 95 -1.74 -12.76 16.28
N SER A 96 -3.05 -12.69 16.06
CA SER A 96 -4.03 -12.77 17.14
C SER A 96 -4.27 -14.19 17.63
N THR A 97 -4.05 -15.19 16.77
CA THR A 97 -4.34 -16.61 17.07
C THR A 97 -3.09 -17.37 17.53
N PHE A 98 -1.91 -16.98 17.03
CA PHE A 98 -0.64 -17.64 17.35
C PHE A 98 0.38 -16.64 17.90
N ASN A 99 1.27 -17.11 18.79
CA ASN A 99 2.45 -16.34 19.20
C ASN A 99 3.43 -16.23 18.01
N LEU A 100 3.19 -15.30 17.09
CA LEU A 100 4.00 -15.11 15.89
C LEU A 100 5.47 -14.84 16.16
N ARG A 101 5.84 -14.41 17.38
CA ARG A 101 7.23 -14.23 17.78
C ARG A 101 8.07 -15.50 17.63
N GLN A 102 7.43 -16.67 17.62
CA GLN A 102 8.07 -17.98 17.42
C GLN A 102 8.45 -18.26 15.96
N PHE A 103 7.78 -17.61 14.99
CA PHE A 103 8.01 -17.78 13.55
C PHE A 103 8.61 -16.54 12.89
N LEU A 104 8.23 -15.36 13.36
CA LEU A 104 8.70 -14.06 12.91
C LEU A 104 9.14 -13.24 14.13
N PRO A 105 10.39 -13.40 14.61
CA PRO A 105 10.88 -12.70 15.79
C PRO A 105 10.83 -11.16 15.63
N ASN A 106 10.88 -10.66 14.40
CA ASN A 106 10.83 -9.24 14.07
C ASN A 106 9.40 -8.67 13.96
N VAL A 107 8.36 -9.50 13.98
CA VAL A 107 6.97 -9.00 14.08
C VAL A 107 6.74 -8.60 15.53
N SER A 108 7.10 -7.36 15.85
CA SER A 108 6.96 -6.83 17.20
C SER A 108 5.48 -6.50 17.50
N PRO A 109 5.05 -6.55 18.78
CA PRO A 109 3.71 -6.11 19.18
C PRO A 109 3.39 -4.67 18.75
N ALA A 110 4.41 -3.80 18.67
CA ALA A 110 4.26 -2.42 18.22
C ALA A 110 3.83 -2.33 16.74
N LEU A 111 4.26 -3.28 15.89
CA LEU A 111 3.79 -3.36 14.51
C LEU A 111 2.30 -3.67 14.45
N ILE A 112 1.86 -4.67 15.22
CA ILE A 112 0.45 -5.07 15.28
C ILE A 112 -0.40 -3.92 15.83
N GLU A 113 0.06 -3.23 16.86
CA GLU A 113 -0.62 -2.07 17.43
C GLU A 113 -0.76 -0.92 16.42
N THR A 114 0.31 -0.67 15.66
CA THR A 114 0.33 0.33 14.58
C THR A 114 -0.62 -0.03 13.42
N LEU A 115 -0.67 -1.32 13.05
CA LEU A 115 -1.57 -1.83 12.01
C LEU A 115 -3.03 -1.87 12.47
N THR A 116 -3.27 -2.09 13.76
CA THR A 116 -4.62 -2.19 14.35
C THR A 116 -5.13 -0.87 14.91
N PHE A 117 -4.36 0.22 14.77
CA PHE A 117 -4.64 1.52 15.38
C PHE A 117 -4.94 1.44 16.88
N GLY A 118 -4.33 0.47 17.57
CA GLY A 118 -4.58 0.19 18.99
C GLY A 118 -5.98 -0.33 19.33
N ARG A 119 -6.83 -0.69 18.33
CA ARG A 119 -8.21 -1.15 18.54
C ARG A 119 -8.42 -2.68 18.49
N GLY A 120 -7.33 -3.45 18.58
CA GLY A 120 -7.38 -4.92 18.56
C GLY A 120 -7.47 -5.52 17.16
N ALA A 121 -7.27 -6.85 17.06
CA ALA A 121 -7.05 -7.51 15.78
C ALA A 121 -8.25 -7.49 14.82
N SER A 122 -9.47 -7.65 15.32
CA SER A 122 -10.68 -7.69 14.49
C SER A 122 -11.04 -6.32 13.91
N LEU A 123 -11.23 -5.32 14.78
CA LEU A 123 -11.52 -3.93 14.37
C LEU A 123 -10.35 -3.31 13.59
N GLY A 124 -9.12 -3.60 14.01
CA GLY A 124 -7.90 -3.12 13.35
C GLY A 124 -7.75 -3.64 11.91
N SER A 125 -8.07 -4.91 11.67
CA SER A 125 -8.03 -5.50 10.32
C SER A 125 -9.01 -4.80 9.38
N VAL A 126 -10.24 -4.54 9.83
CA VAL A 126 -11.26 -3.85 9.04
C VAL A 126 -10.83 -2.42 8.72
N LEU A 127 -10.31 -1.70 9.72
CA LEU A 127 -9.76 -0.35 9.55
C LEU A 127 -8.59 -0.32 8.57
N PHE A 128 -7.70 -1.31 8.61
CA PHE A 128 -6.55 -1.41 7.70
C PHE A 128 -6.95 -1.69 6.25
N VAL A 129 -7.98 -2.51 6.03
CA VAL A 129 -8.52 -2.75 4.68
C VAL A 129 -9.19 -1.49 4.14
N LEU A 130 -9.97 -0.80 4.99
CA LEU A 130 -10.60 0.47 4.63
C LEU A 130 -9.56 1.54 4.30
N SER A 131 -8.50 1.67 5.09
CA SER A 131 -7.43 2.63 4.81
C SER A 131 -6.71 2.30 3.49
N ASN A 132 -6.41 1.02 3.20
CA ASN A 132 -5.85 0.62 1.91
C ASN A 132 -6.79 0.88 0.74
N GLY A 133 -8.09 0.67 0.93
CA GLY A 133 -9.11 1.03 -0.06
C GLY A 133 -9.12 2.53 -0.35
N LEU A 134 -9.08 3.36 0.70
CA LEU A 134 -8.97 4.82 0.58
C LEU A 134 -7.69 5.22 -0.14
N VAL A 135 -6.55 4.61 0.19
CA VAL A 135 -5.29 4.84 -0.52
C VAL A 135 -5.44 4.51 -1.99
N GLY A 136 -5.98 3.34 -2.35
CA GLY A 136 -6.24 2.97 -3.75
C GLY A 136 -7.16 3.95 -4.49
N LEU A 137 -8.17 4.47 -3.80
CA LEU A 137 -9.10 5.48 -4.32
C LEU A 137 -8.41 6.83 -4.54
N VAL A 138 -7.58 7.26 -3.58
CA VAL A 138 -6.73 8.47 -3.72
C VAL A 138 -5.77 8.31 -4.89
N THR A 139 -5.13 7.15 -5.05
CA THR A 139 -4.20 6.89 -6.15
C THR A 139 -4.89 6.96 -7.51
N ALA A 140 -6.11 6.42 -7.62
CA ALA A 140 -6.93 6.56 -8.82
C ALA A 140 -7.35 8.03 -9.05
N GLY A 141 -7.72 8.74 -7.99
CA GLY A 141 -8.03 10.18 -8.02
C GLY A 141 -6.87 11.05 -8.50
N LEU A 142 -5.64 10.76 -8.07
CA LEU A 142 -4.43 11.46 -8.51
C LEU A 142 -4.17 11.29 -10.02
N GLN A 143 -4.68 10.23 -10.64
CA GLN A 143 -4.62 10.08 -12.10
C GLN A 143 -5.73 10.78 -12.85
N LEU A 144 -6.82 11.14 -12.18
CA LEU A 144 -7.89 11.92 -12.80
C LEU A 144 -7.48 13.38 -12.95
N ILE A 145 -6.61 13.86 -12.06
CA ILE A 145 -5.93 15.15 -12.23
C ILE A 145 -5.22 15.12 -13.58
N PRO A 146 -5.55 16.03 -14.53
CA PRO A 146 -4.81 16.18 -15.78
C PRO A 146 -3.33 16.31 -15.43
N PRO A 147 -2.40 15.70 -16.19
CA PRO A 147 -1.03 16.09 -16.03
C PRO A 147 -0.99 17.57 -16.40
N SER A 148 -0.94 18.46 -15.41
CA SER A 148 -0.25 19.72 -15.61
C SER A 148 1.18 19.30 -15.91
N ASP A 149 1.51 19.28 -17.19
CA ASP A 149 2.77 18.84 -17.80
C ASP A 149 3.92 18.66 -16.81
N PRO A 150 4.34 17.43 -16.48
CA PRO A 150 5.66 17.18 -15.93
C PRO A 150 6.66 16.90 -17.06
N ALA A 151 6.58 17.64 -18.18
CA ALA A 151 7.61 17.61 -19.22
C ALA A 151 9.03 18.05 -18.74
N PRO A 152 9.24 18.81 -17.63
CA PRO A 152 10.61 19.15 -17.21
C PRO A 152 11.21 18.26 -16.11
N THR A 153 10.43 17.54 -15.29
CA THR A 153 11.00 16.88 -14.09
C THR A 153 11.67 15.53 -14.37
N GLN A 154 11.21 14.78 -15.38
CA GLN A 154 11.82 13.49 -15.75
C GLN A 154 13.08 13.67 -16.61
N ASN A 155 13.10 14.67 -17.51
CA ASN A 155 14.28 15.03 -18.29
C ASN A 155 15.39 15.64 -17.42
N GLY A 156 15.04 16.38 -16.36
CA GLY A 156 16.02 16.93 -15.41
C GLY A 156 16.82 15.83 -14.69
N LEU A 157 16.15 14.75 -14.26
CA LEU A 157 16.82 13.61 -13.60
C LEU A 157 17.78 12.87 -14.54
N ASN A 158 17.37 12.67 -15.80
CA ASN A 158 18.25 12.07 -16.81
C ASN A 158 19.45 12.97 -17.11
N CYS A 159 19.27 14.28 -17.22
CA CYS A 159 20.38 15.21 -17.43
C CYS A 159 21.40 15.15 -16.29
N THR A 160 20.97 15.09 -15.02
CA THR A 160 21.90 14.98 -13.88
C THR A 160 22.66 13.65 -13.84
N LEU A 161 22.06 12.56 -14.32
CA LEU A 161 22.71 11.24 -14.36
C LEU A 161 23.67 11.09 -15.55
N THR A 162 23.45 11.81 -16.65
CA THR A 162 24.34 11.78 -17.82
C THR A 162 25.46 12.83 -17.78
N LEU A 163 25.28 13.92 -17.04
CA LEU A 163 26.31 14.97 -16.85
C LEU A 163 27.10 14.83 -15.53
N GLY A 164 26.77 13.85 -14.69
CA GLY A 164 27.49 13.52 -13.46
C GLY A 164 28.60 12.50 -13.67
#